data_AF-A0A7S2L1Q3-F1
#
_entry.id   AF-A0A7S2L1Q3-F1
#
_cell.length_a   1.000
_cell.length_b   1.000
_cell.length_c   1.000
_cell.angle_alpha   90.00
_cell.angle_beta   90.00
_cell.angle_gamma   90.00
#
_symmetry.space_group_name_H-M   'P 1'
#
loop_
_entity.id
_entity.type
_entity.pdbx_description
1 polymer ?
#
loop_
_entity_poly.entity_id
_entity_poly.type
_entity_poly.pdbx_seq_one_letter_code
_entity_poly.pdbx_strand_id
1 'polypeptide(L)'
;AEFEEPEPQAPPPGLAALTKAPPSAAAPAVVQWQGLEDGEEWVAWTMDARKLDTDDKQCVSPEFSVDLAGVGPTPFKLTIFPVARTDTKRGSGFRSAKGKGRIELKCCGALDAAMRLRLSIGIGSGATAQPMRGPVVHDFAHRSCCGLESRDEQWKLRDALDDSQRNLVVRLCVATSQS
;
A
#
# COMPACT_ATOMS: atom_id res chain seq x y z
N ALA A 1 0.84 -50.30 -39.94
CA ALA A 1 0.27 -48.98 -39.64
C ALA A 1 0.92 -48.54 -38.33
N GLU A 2 2.15 -48.06 -38.45
CA GLU A 2 2.90 -47.49 -37.35
C GLU A 2 2.32 -46.11 -37.08
N PHE A 3 1.84 -45.91 -35.85
CA PHE A 3 1.36 -44.61 -35.38
C PHE A 3 2.61 -43.79 -35.04
N GLU A 4 2.89 -42.81 -35.88
CA GLU A 4 3.92 -41.80 -35.67
C GLU A 4 3.59 -41.00 -34.39
N GLU A 5 4.42 -41.14 -33.35
CA GLU A 5 4.40 -40.29 -32.16
C GLU A 5 4.79 -38.86 -32.54
N PRO A 6 3.96 -37.83 -32.32
CA PRO A 6 4.35 -36.47 -32.61
C PRO A 6 5.39 -35.96 -31.59
N GLU A 7 6.49 -35.41 -32.09
CA GLU A 7 7.55 -34.73 -31.33
C GLU A 7 7.00 -33.63 -30.39
N PRO A 8 7.64 -33.37 -29.23
CA PRO A 8 7.21 -32.35 -28.29
C PRO A 8 7.36 -30.95 -28.90
N GLN A 9 6.22 -30.33 -29.21
CA GLN A 9 6.18 -28.93 -29.65
C GLN A 9 6.75 -28.02 -28.54
N ALA A 10 7.78 -27.26 -28.91
CA ALA A 10 8.31 -26.18 -28.07
C ALA A 10 7.18 -25.18 -27.72
N PRO A 11 7.12 -24.67 -26.48
CA PRO A 11 6.12 -23.68 -26.10
C PRO A 11 6.30 -22.39 -26.92
N PRO A 12 5.21 -21.67 -27.23
CA PRO A 12 5.27 -20.44 -28.01
C PRO A 12 6.14 -19.38 -27.31
N PRO A 13 6.95 -18.60 -28.06
CA PRO A 13 7.72 -17.50 -27.50
C PRO A 13 6.75 -16.32 -27.28
N GLY A 14 6.21 -16.20 -26.08
CA GLY A 14 5.22 -15.14 -25.84
C GLY A 14 4.52 -15.13 -24.49
N LEU A 15 5.11 -15.69 -23.44
CA LEU A 15 4.80 -15.27 -22.08
C LEU A 15 6.13 -15.07 -21.37
N ALA A 16 6.53 -13.82 -21.24
CA ALA A 16 7.57 -13.44 -20.30
C ALA A 16 7.11 -13.93 -18.93
N ALA A 17 7.73 -15.02 -18.49
CA ALA A 17 7.54 -15.59 -17.18
C ALA A 17 7.73 -14.48 -16.16
N LEU A 18 6.66 -14.16 -15.43
CA LEU A 18 6.72 -13.42 -14.18
C LEU A 18 7.45 -14.30 -13.15
N THR A 19 8.75 -14.47 -13.29
CA THR A 19 9.60 -15.00 -12.22
C THR A 19 9.90 -13.86 -11.26
N LYS A 20 8.87 -13.42 -10.53
CA LYS A 20 9.13 -12.68 -9.30
C LYS A 20 9.58 -13.71 -8.26
N ALA A 21 10.89 -13.83 -8.10
CA ALA A 21 11.50 -14.53 -6.96
C ALA A 21 10.79 -14.09 -5.66
N PRO A 22 10.57 -14.98 -4.69
CA PRO A 22 10.04 -14.58 -3.40
C PRO A 22 10.98 -13.53 -2.80
N PRO A 23 10.52 -12.30 -2.48
CA PRO A 23 11.37 -11.32 -1.84
C PRO A 23 11.76 -11.86 -0.46
N SER A 24 13.07 -12.07 -0.29
CA SER A 24 13.72 -12.43 0.96
C SER A 24 13.21 -11.55 2.12
N ALA A 25 12.90 -12.21 3.24
CA ALA A 25 12.04 -11.78 4.33
C ALA A 25 12.56 -10.61 5.23
N ALA A 26 13.14 -9.53 4.70
CA ALA A 26 13.70 -8.50 5.59
C ALA A 26 13.78 -7.04 5.08
N ALA A 27 13.26 -6.69 3.91
CA ALA A 27 13.27 -5.31 3.42
C ALA A 27 11.84 -4.74 3.34
N PRO A 28 11.62 -3.45 3.64
CA PRO A 28 10.34 -2.80 3.33
C PRO A 28 10.15 -2.82 1.82
N ALA A 29 9.32 -3.74 1.33
CA ALA A 29 9.05 -3.91 -0.09
C ALA A 29 7.74 -3.23 -0.44
N VAL A 30 7.73 -2.51 -1.56
CA VAL A 30 6.50 -2.03 -2.20
C VAL A 30 6.25 -2.90 -3.42
N VAL A 31 5.03 -3.38 -3.57
CA VAL A 31 4.56 -4.19 -4.69
C VAL A 31 3.37 -3.48 -5.28
N GLN A 32 3.38 -3.28 -6.60
CA GLN A 32 2.29 -2.63 -7.32
C GLN A 32 1.72 -3.60 -8.35
N TRP A 33 0.42 -3.52 -8.59
CA TRP A 33 -0.28 -4.23 -9.66
C TRP A 33 -1.50 -3.43 -10.11
N GLN A 34 -1.93 -3.65 -11.35
CA GLN A 34 -3.11 -2.98 -11.90
C GLN A 34 -4.36 -3.79 -11.54
N GLY A 35 -5.44 -3.07 -11.22
CA GLY A 35 -6.76 -3.63 -10.99
C GLY A 35 -7.38 -4.15 -12.28
N LEU A 36 -8.48 -4.90 -12.13
CA LEU A 36 -9.23 -5.40 -13.28
C LEU A 36 -10.05 -4.29 -13.96
N GLU A 37 -10.34 -3.21 -13.23
CA GLU A 37 -11.05 -2.03 -13.72
C GLU A 37 -10.06 -1.00 -14.27
N ASP A 38 -10.41 -0.38 -15.40
CA ASP A 38 -9.58 0.61 -16.09
C ASP A 38 -9.29 1.82 -15.18
N GLY A 39 -8.01 2.07 -14.92
CA GLY A 39 -7.55 3.19 -14.09
C GLY A 39 -7.52 2.93 -12.58
N GLU A 40 -7.67 1.67 -12.13
CA GLU A 40 -7.41 1.27 -10.74
C GLU A 40 -6.00 0.71 -10.57
N GLU A 41 -5.22 1.29 -9.65
CA GLU A 41 -3.89 0.81 -9.29
C GLU A 41 -3.87 0.36 -7.83
N TRP A 42 -3.30 -0.82 -7.60
CA TRP A 42 -3.14 -1.40 -6.28
C TRP A 42 -1.68 -1.40 -5.86
N VAL A 43 -1.46 -1.05 -4.60
CA VAL A 43 -0.15 -1.01 -3.97
C VAL A 43 -0.21 -1.76 -2.65
N ALA A 44 0.69 -2.72 -2.46
CA ALA A 44 0.99 -3.30 -1.16
C ALA A 44 2.36 -2.85 -0.69
N TRP A 45 2.43 -2.31 0.53
CA TRP A 45 3.66 -1.99 1.20
C TRP A 45 3.82 -2.85 2.45
N THR A 46 4.90 -3.61 2.51
CA THR A 46 5.26 -4.41 3.67
C THR A 46 6.21 -3.65 4.58
N MET A 47 5.93 -3.64 5.88
CA MET A 47 6.88 -3.19 6.89
C MET A 47 7.13 -4.26 7.95
N ASP A 48 8.29 -4.16 8.57
CA ASP A 48 8.68 -5.02 9.68
C ASP A 48 7.85 -4.70 10.94
N ALA A 49 7.31 -5.74 11.59
CA ALA A 49 6.48 -5.60 12.78
C ALA A 49 7.22 -4.97 13.96
N ARG A 50 8.55 -5.13 14.05
CA ARG A 50 9.39 -4.57 15.13
C ARG A 50 9.33 -3.04 15.15
N LYS A 51 8.98 -2.39 14.03
CA LYS A 51 8.75 -0.94 13.99
C LYS A 51 7.58 -0.49 14.89
N LEU A 52 6.65 -1.38 15.21
CA LEU A 52 5.57 -1.07 16.15
C LEU A 52 6.03 -1.06 17.62
N ASP A 53 7.23 -1.58 17.89
CA ASP A 53 7.86 -1.60 19.21
C ASP A 53 8.90 -0.48 19.38
N THR A 54 9.15 0.34 18.36
CA THR A 54 10.10 1.47 18.45
C THR A 54 9.41 2.75 18.94
N ASP A 55 10.22 3.71 19.35
CA ASP A 55 9.78 5.05 19.72
C ASP A 55 9.69 5.99 18.49
N ASP A 56 9.74 5.42 17.29
CA ASP A 56 9.60 6.17 16.04
C ASP A 56 8.20 6.82 15.95
N LYS A 57 8.20 8.06 15.47
CA LYS A 57 6.98 8.87 15.34
C LYS A 57 6.25 8.67 14.01
N GLN A 58 6.87 7.95 13.08
CA GLN A 58 6.28 7.61 11.80
C GLN A 58 7.07 6.47 11.14
N CYS A 59 6.39 5.72 10.28
CA CYS A 59 7.02 4.76 9.38
C CYS A 59 6.67 5.18 7.96
N VAL A 60 7.66 5.38 7.10
CA VAL A 60 7.47 5.83 5.71
C VAL A 60 7.84 4.70 4.76
N SER A 61 7.05 4.51 3.70
CA SER A 61 7.33 3.56 2.63
C SER A 61 8.49 4.06 1.75
N PRO A 62 9.15 3.16 1.03
CA PRO A 62 9.83 3.53 -0.21
C PRO A 62 8.91 4.35 -1.12
N GLU A 63 9.50 5.21 -1.93
CA GLU A 63 8.77 5.91 -2.98
C GLU A 63 8.27 4.92 -4.03
N PHE A 64 7.04 5.10 -4.49
CA PHE A 64 6.46 4.32 -5.58
C PHE A 64 5.71 5.25 -6.52
N SER A 65 5.60 4.87 -7.80
CA SER A 65 4.98 5.72 -8.83
C SER A 65 3.64 5.13 -9.22
N VAL A 66 2.57 5.93 -9.14
CA VAL A 66 1.23 5.56 -9.61
C VAL A 66 1.01 6.16 -10.98
N ASP A 67 0.58 5.35 -11.96
CA ASP A 67 0.25 5.88 -13.28
C ASP A 67 -1.11 6.56 -13.26
N LEU A 68 -1.11 7.88 -13.38
CA LEU A 68 -2.33 8.68 -13.38
C LEU A 68 -2.72 9.05 -14.81
N ALA A 69 -3.91 8.63 -15.24
CA ALA A 69 -4.41 8.93 -16.57
C ALA A 69 -4.36 10.45 -16.86
N GLY A 70 -3.71 10.83 -17.97
CA GLY A 70 -3.55 12.23 -18.38
C GLY A 70 -2.39 13.00 -17.74
N VAL A 71 -1.68 12.42 -16.77
CA VAL A 71 -0.47 13.01 -16.15
C VAL A 71 0.75 12.10 -16.34
N GLY A 72 0.56 10.79 -16.20
CA GLY A 72 1.63 9.78 -16.22
C GLY A 72 2.11 9.40 -14.82
N PRO A 73 3.30 8.78 -14.71
CA PRO A 73 3.80 8.21 -13.46
C PRO A 73 4.11 9.30 -12.43
N THR A 74 3.35 9.31 -11.34
CA THR A 74 3.45 10.31 -10.28
C THR A 74 3.97 9.66 -8.99
N PRO A 75 5.02 10.21 -8.33
CA PRO A 75 5.62 9.59 -7.16
C PRO A 75 4.79 9.84 -5.88
N PHE A 76 4.59 8.78 -5.10
CA PHE A 76 3.88 8.76 -3.83
C PHE A 76 4.65 8.03 -2.74
N LYS A 77 4.31 8.35 -1.47
CA LYS A 77 4.79 7.66 -0.27
C LYS A 77 3.64 7.41 0.69
N LEU A 78 3.58 6.21 1.25
CA LEU A 78 2.71 5.89 2.37
C LEU A 78 3.42 6.18 3.68
N THR A 79 2.71 6.77 4.64
CA THR A 79 3.22 7.02 5.98
C THR A 79 2.24 6.50 7.01
N ILE A 80 2.71 5.68 7.94
CA ILE A 80 1.97 5.33 9.15
C ILE A 80 2.41 6.26 10.27
N PHE A 81 1.43 6.84 10.97
CA PHE A 81 1.62 7.59 12.19
C PHE A 81 1.05 6.83 13.40
N PRO A 82 1.78 6.77 14.52
CA PRO A 82 1.25 6.25 15.77
C PRO A 82 0.13 7.15 16.30
N VAL A 83 -0.98 6.55 16.75
CA VAL A 83 -2.08 7.27 17.39
C VAL A 83 -2.02 7.01 18.90
N ALA A 84 -1.40 7.94 19.63
CA ALA A 84 -1.28 7.86 21.07
C ALA A 84 -2.65 8.04 21.76
N ARG A 85 -2.87 7.33 22.88
CA ARG A 85 -4.10 7.46 23.67
C ARG A 85 -4.10 8.65 24.63
N THR A 86 -2.96 9.32 24.83
CA THR A 86 -2.79 10.30 25.89
C THR A 86 -2.20 11.60 25.32
N ASP A 87 -2.92 12.71 25.52
CA ASP A 87 -2.50 14.11 25.25
C ASP A 87 -1.25 14.57 26.03
N THR A 88 -0.61 13.67 26.75
CA THR A 88 0.61 13.97 27.48
C THR A 88 1.79 13.99 26.51
N LYS A 89 2.41 15.18 26.42
CA LYS A 89 3.59 15.62 25.66
C LYS A 89 4.83 14.69 25.58
N ARG A 90 4.79 13.46 26.11
CA ARG A 90 5.95 12.56 26.32
C ARG A 90 5.84 11.19 25.62
N GLY A 91 4.80 10.89 24.84
CA GLY A 91 4.67 9.58 24.18
C GLY A 91 3.97 9.64 22.83
N SER A 92 4.69 10.02 21.77
CA SER A 92 4.17 10.12 20.40
C SER A 92 4.75 9.06 19.46
N GLY A 93 5.31 7.97 19.99
CA GLY A 93 5.93 6.88 19.24
C GLY A 93 5.05 5.64 19.12
N PHE A 94 5.39 4.70 18.23
CA PHE A 94 4.64 3.46 18.06
C PHE A 94 4.51 2.62 19.33
N ARG A 95 5.58 2.53 20.13
CA ARG A 95 5.58 1.90 21.45
C ARG A 95 4.47 2.45 22.35
N SER A 96 4.30 3.77 22.38
CA SER A 96 3.28 4.44 23.21
C SER A 96 1.87 4.36 22.64
N ALA A 97 1.71 4.17 21.33
CA ALA A 97 0.41 4.04 20.69
C ALA A 97 -0.25 2.66 20.89
N LYS A 98 0.46 1.70 21.50
CA LYS A 98 -0.06 0.35 21.81
C LYS A 98 -0.68 -0.33 20.59
N GLY A 99 0.00 -0.22 19.45
CA GLY A 99 -0.45 -0.85 18.20
C GLY A 99 -1.58 -0.15 17.48
N LYS A 100 -1.85 1.12 17.77
CA LYS A 100 -2.79 1.95 17.01
C LYS A 100 -2.05 2.92 16.11
N GLY A 101 -2.59 3.19 14.94
CA GLY A 101 -2.04 4.20 14.06
C GLY A 101 -3.03 4.69 13.03
N ARG A 102 -2.62 5.71 12.28
CA ARG A 102 -3.31 6.19 11.08
C ARG A 102 -2.36 6.13 9.89
N ILE A 103 -2.93 6.10 8.70
CA ILE A 103 -2.19 5.96 7.44
C ILE A 103 -2.51 7.15 6.56
N GLU A 104 -1.48 7.74 6.00
CA GLU A 104 -1.58 8.85 5.06
C GLU A 104 -0.79 8.52 3.79
N LEU A 105 -1.37 8.85 2.64
CA LEU A 105 -0.70 8.88 1.35
C LEU A 105 -0.21 10.31 1.09
N LYS A 106 1.04 10.44 0.68
CA LYS A 106 1.64 11.72 0.29
C LYS A 106 2.07 11.67 -1.18
N CYS A 107 1.62 12.64 -1.96
CA CYS A 107 2.17 12.94 -3.29
C CYS A 107 3.51 13.66 -3.14
N CYS A 108 4.54 13.12 -3.79
CA CYS A 108 5.87 13.71 -3.88
C CYS A 108 6.11 14.45 -5.21
N GLY A 109 5.21 14.32 -6.17
CA GLY A 109 5.24 15.04 -7.44
C GLY A 109 4.47 16.36 -7.39
N ALA A 110 4.76 17.23 -8.36
CA ALA A 110 3.92 18.38 -8.66
C ALA A 110 2.75 17.92 -9.55
N LEU A 111 1.52 18.17 -9.12
CA LEU A 111 0.32 17.98 -9.92
C LEU A 111 -0.18 19.36 -10.32
N ASP A 112 0.00 19.71 -11.60
CA ASP A 112 -0.36 21.03 -12.14
C ASP A 112 -1.87 21.17 -12.41
N ALA A 113 -2.59 20.04 -12.48
CA ALA A 113 -4.03 19.99 -12.70
C ALA A 113 -4.77 19.46 -11.47
N ALA A 114 -5.93 20.04 -11.17
CA ALA A 114 -6.85 19.55 -10.17
C ALA A 114 -7.35 18.16 -10.58
N MET A 115 -6.74 17.11 -10.00
CA MET A 115 -7.10 15.73 -10.26
C MET A 115 -7.63 15.11 -8.97
N ARG A 116 -8.89 14.66 -9.02
CA ARG A 116 -9.51 13.96 -7.91
C ARG A 116 -9.19 12.47 -8.00
N LEU A 117 -8.50 11.96 -7.00
CA LEU A 117 -8.23 10.53 -6.84
C LEU A 117 -9.19 9.95 -5.80
N ARG A 118 -9.65 8.73 -6.03
CA ARG A 118 -10.34 7.90 -5.04
C ARG A 118 -9.32 6.99 -4.38
N LEU A 119 -9.26 7.03 -3.05
CA LEU A 119 -8.29 6.29 -2.27
C LEU A 119 -8.99 5.35 -1.31
N SER A 120 -8.63 4.07 -1.37
CA SER A 120 -9.05 3.07 -0.42
C SER A 120 -7.82 2.46 0.26
N ILE A 121 -7.83 2.39 1.59
CA ILE A 121 -6.70 1.91 2.39
C ILE A 121 -7.14 0.72 3.22
N GLY A 122 -6.29 -0.31 3.31
CA GLY A 122 -6.46 -1.47 4.18
C GLY A 122 -5.14 -1.88 4.82
N ILE A 123 -5.22 -2.74 5.83
CA ILE A 123 -4.03 -3.33 6.45
C ILE A 123 -4.18 -4.83 6.68
N GLY A 124 -3.05 -5.51 6.87
CA GLY A 124 -2.96 -6.95 7.07
C GLY A 124 -3.13 -7.73 5.77
N SER A 125 -2.94 -9.04 5.88
CA SER A 125 -3.05 -10.01 4.79
C SER A 125 -3.68 -11.31 5.30
N GLY A 126 -4.35 -12.05 4.41
CA GLY A 126 -4.98 -13.32 4.79
C GLY A 126 -5.97 -13.17 5.96
N ALA A 127 -5.78 -13.96 7.01
CA ALA A 127 -6.68 -13.99 8.17
C ALA A 127 -6.60 -12.73 9.06
N THR A 128 -5.52 -11.95 8.98
CA THR A 128 -5.34 -10.72 9.78
C THR A 128 -5.70 -9.46 8.99
N ALA A 129 -6.19 -9.63 7.75
CA ALA A 129 -6.63 -8.54 6.91
C ALA A 129 -7.84 -7.81 7.53
N GLN A 130 -7.66 -6.52 7.78
CA GLN A 130 -8.78 -5.64 8.11
C GLN A 130 -9.48 -5.20 6.81
N PRO A 131 -10.78 -4.88 6.85
CA PRO A 131 -11.49 -4.40 5.66
C PRO A 131 -10.84 -3.12 5.11
N MET A 132 -10.84 -3.00 3.79
CA MET A 132 -10.48 -1.74 3.13
C MET A 132 -11.47 -0.65 3.57
N ARG A 133 -10.96 0.55 3.83
CA ARG A 133 -11.74 1.74 4.18
C ARG A 133 -11.55 2.80 3.12
N GLY A 134 -12.59 3.58 2.85
CA GLY A 134 -12.70 4.46 1.70
C GLY A 134 -13.92 4.12 0.83
N PRO A 135 -14.03 4.65 -0.39
CA PRO A 135 -13.07 5.56 -1.03
C PRO A 135 -13.15 6.98 -0.47
N VAL A 136 -11.98 7.58 -0.21
CA VAL A 136 -11.86 9.03 0.05
C VAL A 136 -11.53 9.72 -1.26
N VAL A 137 -12.25 10.77 -1.62
CA VAL A 137 -11.93 11.60 -2.78
C VAL A 137 -11.01 12.72 -2.36
N HIS A 138 -9.84 12.82 -2.98
CA HIS A 138 -8.85 13.84 -2.62
C HIS A 138 -8.20 14.48 -3.84
N ASP A 139 -7.89 15.77 -3.73
CA ASP A 139 -7.16 16.54 -4.72
C ASP A 139 -5.76 16.88 -4.21
N PHE A 140 -4.75 16.24 -4.82
CA PHE A 140 -3.36 16.39 -4.43
C PHE A 140 -2.70 17.68 -4.93
N ALA A 141 -3.33 18.41 -5.87
CA ALA A 141 -2.86 19.75 -6.29
C ALA A 141 -3.11 20.78 -5.19
N HIS A 142 -4.21 20.63 -4.43
CA HIS A 142 -4.52 21.49 -3.29
C HIS A 142 -3.77 21.08 -2.02
N ARG A 143 -3.66 19.77 -1.75
CA ARG A 143 -2.98 19.25 -0.55
C ARG A 143 -2.19 18.01 -0.88
N SER A 144 -0.87 18.05 -0.71
CA SER A 144 0.02 16.94 -1.06
C SER A 144 -0.13 15.69 -0.19
N CYS A 145 -0.96 15.69 0.86
CA CYS A 145 -1.23 14.50 1.68
C CYS A 145 -2.73 14.26 1.90
N CYS A 146 -3.10 12.98 1.97
CA CYS A 146 -4.45 12.49 2.20
C CYS A 146 -4.42 11.31 3.17
N GLY A 147 -5.37 11.24 4.09
CA GLY A 147 -5.63 10.07 4.93
C GLY A 147 -7.11 9.73 4.90
N LEU A 148 -7.52 8.75 5.70
CA LEU A 148 -8.95 8.52 5.95
C LEU A 148 -9.52 9.60 6.87
N GLU A 149 -10.83 9.81 6.81
CA GLU A 149 -11.54 10.75 7.69
C GLU A 149 -11.52 10.27 9.15
N SER A 150 -11.71 11.18 10.10
CA SER A 150 -11.46 10.92 11.53
C SER A 150 -12.21 9.75 12.15
N ARG A 151 -13.34 9.32 11.58
CA ARG A 151 -14.05 8.12 12.03
C ARG A 151 -13.33 6.82 11.66
N ASP A 152 -12.66 6.82 10.52
CA ASP A 152 -12.04 5.66 9.89
C ASP A 152 -10.51 5.70 9.89
N GLU A 153 -9.89 6.81 10.33
CA GLU A 153 -8.43 7.01 10.34
C GLU A 153 -7.68 6.07 11.28
N GLN A 154 -8.33 5.56 12.33
CA GLN A 154 -7.67 4.72 13.33
C GLN A 154 -7.70 3.24 12.95
N TRP A 155 -6.50 2.69 12.84
CA TRP A 155 -6.23 1.29 12.57
C TRP A 155 -5.66 0.58 13.79
N LYS A 156 -5.98 -0.72 13.93
CA LYS A 156 -5.35 -1.61 14.90
C LYS A 156 -4.20 -2.34 14.23
N LEU A 157 -3.02 -1.72 14.20
CA LEU A 157 -1.83 -2.23 13.52
C LEU A 157 -1.38 -3.59 14.08
N ARG A 158 -1.47 -3.80 15.41
CA ARG A 158 -1.13 -5.07 16.06
C ARG A 158 -2.01 -6.24 15.59
N ASP A 159 -3.32 -6.02 15.50
CA ASP A 159 -4.29 -7.05 15.09
C ASP A 159 -4.12 -7.45 13.61
N ALA A 160 -3.45 -6.62 12.82
CA ALA A 160 -3.17 -6.85 11.40
C ALA A 160 -1.78 -7.42 11.12
N LEU A 161 -0.99 -7.69 12.17
CA LEU A 161 0.32 -8.31 12.00
C LEU A 161 0.18 -9.75 11.55
N ASP A 162 1.06 -10.16 10.65
CA ASP A 162 1.32 -11.57 10.42
C ASP A 162 2.45 -11.99 11.38
N ASP A 163 2.12 -12.76 12.42
CA ASP A 163 3.11 -13.24 13.40
C ASP A 163 4.13 -14.22 12.80
N SER A 164 3.75 -14.95 11.75
CA SER A 164 4.63 -15.90 11.07
C SER A 164 5.71 -15.17 10.27
N GLN A 165 5.30 -14.15 9.52
CA GLN A 165 6.18 -13.32 8.69
C GLN A 165 6.77 -12.12 9.44
N ARG A 166 6.30 -11.85 10.67
CA ARG A 166 6.63 -10.68 11.50
C ARG A 166 6.55 -9.38 10.72
N ASN A 167 5.47 -9.21 9.96
CA ASN A 167 5.28 -8.04 9.12
C ASN A 167 3.87 -7.48 9.22
N LEU A 168 3.73 -6.23 8.78
CA LEU A 168 2.46 -5.57 8.55
C LEU A 168 2.41 -5.18 7.07
N VAL A 169 1.34 -5.58 6.39
CA VAL A 169 1.08 -5.14 5.01
C VAL A 169 0.08 -4.00 5.02
N VAL A 170 0.42 -2.89 4.38
CA VAL A 170 -0.51 -1.81 4.04
C VAL A 170 -0.95 -2.02 2.60
N ARG A 171 -2.25 -2.01 2.36
CA ARG A 171 -2.86 -2.11 1.04
C ARG A 171 -3.49 -0.77 0.68
N LEU A 172 -3.23 -0.33 -0.53
CA LEU A 172 -3.76 0.90 -1.10
C LEU A 172 -4.36 0.56 -2.45
N CYS A 173 -5.57 1.05 -2.71
CA CYS A 173 -6.16 1.13 -4.02
C CYS A 173 -6.31 2.62 -4.35
N VAL A 174 -5.83 3.01 -5.53
CA VAL A 174 -5.95 4.35 -6.09
C VAL A 174 -6.69 4.23 -7.41
N ALA A 175 -7.76 4.99 -7.57
CA ALA A 175 -8.45 5.11 -8.85
C ALA A 175 -8.62 6.58 -9.22
N THR A 176 -8.54 6.89 -10.50
CA THR A 176 -8.89 8.24 -10.98
C THR A 176 -10.41 8.44 -10.85
N SER A 177 -10.83 9.58 -10.28
CA SER A 177 -12.24 9.92 -10.25
C SER A 177 -12.59 10.68 -11.53
N GLN A 178 -13.13 9.97 -12.53
CA GLN A 178 -13.78 10.63 -13.66
C GLN A 178 -14.91 11.52 -13.12
N SER A 179 -14.82 12.81 -13.42
CA SER A 179 -15.82 13.84 -13.10
C SER A 179 -17.06 13.71 -13.96
#